data_AF-A0A6G5RJR4-F1
#
_entry.id   AF-A0A6G5RJR4-F1
#
_cell.length_a   1.000
_cell.length_b   1.000
_cell.length_c   1.000
_cell.angle_alpha   90.00
_cell.angle_beta   90.00
_cell.angle_gamma   90.00
#
_symmetry.space_group_name_H-M   'P 1'
#
loop_
_entity.id
_entity.type
_entity.pdbx_description
1 polymer ?
#
loop_
_entity_poly.entity_id
_entity_poly.type
_entity_poly.pdbx_seq_one_letter_code
_entity_poly.pdbx_strand_id
1 'polypeptide(L)'
;MTRRGISLLPDCRPERRSATAYYHDVLAISRLADSAGLDYVKMTEHYLGSYGGYCPSPLTLLAAVAAQTSRIRLMTAALLPAFHHPVQLAAHITYVTGDWLFMFLVPPVTYAVESALRGGRARRWVPRRERSSGHG
;
A
#
# COMPACT_ATOMS: atom_id res chain seq x y z
N MET A 1 3.89 20.96 10.71
CA MET A 1 4.64 20.84 9.44
C MET A 1 3.94 19.85 8.54
N THR A 2 3.79 20.16 7.24
CA THR A 2 3.13 19.30 6.27
C THR A 2 4.12 18.29 5.70
N ARG A 3 3.88 16.99 5.87
CA ARG A 3 4.69 15.93 5.24
C ARG A 3 4.39 15.81 3.74
N ARG A 4 5.42 15.66 2.92
CA ARG A 4 5.36 15.55 1.45
C ARG A 4 6.07 14.29 0.99
N GLY A 5 5.47 13.57 0.06
CA GLY A 5 6.04 12.33 -0.46
C GLY A 5 5.52 12.01 -1.86
N ILE A 6 5.98 10.89 -2.39
CA ILE A 6 5.61 10.42 -3.72
C ILE A 6 4.79 9.13 -3.64
N SER A 7 3.84 8.98 -4.56
CA SER A 7 3.01 7.78 -4.71
C SER A 7 3.29 7.17 -6.08
N LEU A 8 3.84 5.96 -6.10
CA LEU A 8 4.24 5.27 -7.31
C LEU A 8 3.24 4.14 -7.59
N LEU A 9 2.36 4.40 -8.56
CA LEU A 9 1.40 3.42 -9.07
C LEU A 9 1.80 3.08 -10.51
N PRO A 10 1.97 1.80 -10.86
CA PRO A 10 2.21 1.42 -12.24
C PRO A 10 0.93 1.50 -13.06
N ASP A 11 0.62 2.65 -13.66
CA ASP A 11 -0.45 2.75 -14.66
C ASP A 11 0.15 2.69 -16.06
N CYS A 12 0.65 1.52 -16.43
CA CYS A 12 1.29 1.35 -17.73
C CYS A 12 0.99 -0.02 -18.34
N ARG A 13 0.81 0.02 -19.67
CA ARG A 13 0.65 -1.17 -20.50
C ARG A 13 2.02 -1.69 -20.93
N PRO A 14 2.23 -3.02 -21.02
CA PRO A 14 3.49 -3.60 -21.48
C PRO A 14 3.94 -3.12 -22.85
N GLU A 15 3.01 -2.78 -23.74
CA GLU A 15 3.33 -2.24 -25.08
C GLU A 15 3.91 -0.83 -25.02
N ARG A 16 3.65 -0.07 -23.95
CA ARG A 16 4.20 1.28 -23.76
C ARG A 16 5.49 1.29 -22.95
N ARG A 17 5.60 0.43 -21.94
CA ARG A 17 6.77 0.37 -21.06
C ARG A 17 6.91 -1.02 -20.49
N SER A 18 8.12 -1.58 -20.54
CA SER A 18 8.41 -2.87 -19.93
C SER A 18 8.40 -2.76 -18.40
N ALA A 19 8.10 -3.88 -17.73
CA ALA A 19 8.17 -3.97 -16.27
C ALA A 19 9.57 -3.63 -15.75
N THR A 20 10.61 -4.14 -16.42
CA THR A 20 12.01 -3.85 -16.06
C THR A 20 12.31 -2.35 -16.08
N ALA A 21 11.90 -1.65 -17.13
CA ALA A 21 12.09 -0.20 -17.21
C ALA A 21 11.36 0.52 -16.07
N TYR A 22 10.09 0.15 -15.84
CA TYR A 22 9.30 0.70 -14.72
C TYR A 22 10.00 0.51 -13.36
N TYR A 23 10.51 -0.68 -13.06
CA TYR A 23 11.22 -0.93 -11.80
C TYR A 23 12.50 -0.10 -11.68
N HIS A 24 13.27 0.06 -12.76
CA HIS A 24 14.44 0.95 -12.74
C HIS A 24 14.06 2.40 -12.44
N ASP A 25 12.96 2.90 -13.02
CA ASP A 25 12.48 4.26 -12.74
C ASP A 25 12.04 4.40 -11.30
N VAL A 26 11.29 3.42 -10.76
CA VAL A 26 10.85 3.43 -9.36
C VAL A 26 12.04 3.60 -8.43
N LEU A 27 13.11 2.84 -8.65
CA LEU A 27 14.32 2.91 -7.83
C LEU A 27 15.03 4.26 -8.01
N ALA A 28 15.15 4.76 -9.25
CA ALA A 28 15.78 6.04 -9.54
C ALA A 28 15.02 7.23 -8.93
N ILE A 29 13.70 7.27 -9.09
CA ILE A 29 12.82 8.29 -8.53
C ILE A 29 12.86 8.23 -7.00
N SER A 30 12.90 7.03 -6.40
CA SER A 30 12.97 6.88 -4.95
C SER A 30 14.29 7.40 -4.37
N ARG A 31 15.44 7.12 -5.02
CA ARG A 31 16.74 7.70 -4.65
C ARG A 31 16.73 9.23 -4.76
N LEU A 32 16.14 9.76 -5.83
CA LEU A 32 16.01 11.20 -6.01
C LEU A 32 15.15 11.80 -4.89
N ALA A 33 14.00 11.20 -4.59
CA ALA A 33 13.11 11.65 -3.53
C ALA A 33 13.77 11.65 -2.15
N ASP A 34 14.57 10.61 -1.87
CA ASP A 34 15.37 10.52 -0.64
C ASP A 34 16.37 11.68 -0.52
N SER A 35 17.15 11.91 -1.57
CA SER A 35 18.14 13.02 -1.62
C SER A 35 17.49 14.40 -1.60
N ALA A 36 16.28 14.54 -2.14
CA ALA A 36 15.54 15.80 -2.21
C ALA A 36 14.82 16.16 -0.90
N GLY A 37 14.94 15.36 0.16
CA GLY A 37 14.34 15.68 1.46
C GLY A 37 12.86 15.30 1.60
N LEU A 38 12.28 14.50 0.69
CA LEU A 38 10.89 14.05 0.82
C LEU A 38 10.69 13.09 2.00
N ASP A 39 9.51 13.08 2.59
CA ASP A 39 9.22 12.33 3.80
C ASP A 39 8.95 10.85 3.55
N TYR A 40 8.32 10.51 2.42
CA TYR A 40 7.92 9.13 2.13
C TYR A 40 7.84 8.76 0.64
N VAL A 41 8.04 7.48 0.36
CA VAL A 41 7.63 6.80 -0.89
C VAL A 41 6.52 5.82 -0.57
N LYS A 42 5.48 5.84 -1.39
CA LYS A 42 4.29 5.02 -1.21
C LYS A 42 4.01 4.15 -2.44
N MET A 43 3.69 2.88 -2.22
CA MET A 43 3.27 1.93 -3.25
C MET A 43 1.93 1.28 -2.91
N THR A 44 1.25 0.75 -3.93
CA THR A 44 -0.10 0.17 -3.80
C THR A 44 -0.12 -1.24 -4.38
N GLU A 45 -0.78 -2.17 -3.68
CA GLU A 45 -0.94 -3.54 -4.14
C GLU A 45 -1.99 -3.62 -5.23
N HIS A 46 -1.58 -4.15 -6.39
CA HIS A 46 -2.46 -4.36 -7.52
C HIS A 46 -2.11 -5.65 -8.25
N TYR A 47 -3.15 -6.32 -8.72
CA TYR A 47 -3.05 -7.58 -9.44
C TYR A 47 -3.69 -7.44 -10.80
N LEU A 48 -3.01 -7.98 -11.81
CA LEU A 48 -3.49 -8.09 -13.18
C LEU A 48 -3.78 -6.74 -13.87
N GLY A 49 -3.87 -6.77 -15.20
CA GLY A 49 -4.24 -5.61 -16.01
C GLY A 49 -3.16 -4.53 -16.09
N SER A 50 -3.45 -3.50 -16.89
CA SER A 50 -2.52 -2.38 -17.10
C SER A 50 -2.49 -1.37 -15.97
N TYR A 51 -3.52 -1.36 -15.12
CA TYR A 51 -3.62 -0.49 -13.97
C TYR A 51 -3.11 -1.22 -12.73
N GLY A 52 -1.87 -0.93 -12.37
CA GLY A 52 -1.19 -1.45 -11.19
C GLY A 52 -0.56 -2.84 -11.36
N GLY A 53 -0.71 -3.50 -12.52
CA GLY A 53 -0.28 -4.89 -12.71
C GLY A 53 1.21 -5.18 -12.49
N TYR A 54 2.07 -4.16 -12.47
CA TYR A 54 3.50 -4.30 -12.14
C TYR A 54 3.81 -4.23 -10.64
N CYS A 55 2.82 -4.08 -9.77
CA CYS A 55 3.03 -4.03 -8.31
C CYS A 55 2.14 -5.03 -7.54
N PRO A 56 2.29 -6.35 -7.79
CA PRO A 56 1.58 -7.38 -7.02
C PRO A 56 2.11 -7.52 -5.59
N SER A 57 3.37 -7.17 -5.34
CA SER A 57 3.97 -7.15 -4.00
C SER A 57 4.66 -5.80 -3.73
N PRO A 58 3.94 -4.82 -3.14
CA PRO A 58 4.54 -3.54 -2.77
C PRO A 58 5.67 -3.68 -1.76
N LEU A 59 5.56 -4.63 -0.82
CA LEU A 59 6.58 -4.84 0.20
C LEU A 59 7.91 -5.30 -0.40
N THR A 60 7.88 -6.17 -1.42
CA THR A 60 9.09 -6.57 -2.15
C THR A 60 9.74 -5.39 -2.87
N LEU A 61 8.94 -4.57 -3.55
CA LEU A 61 9.48 -3.42 -4.27
C LEU A 61 10.00 -2.34 -3.31
N LEU A 62 9.31 -2.11 -2.19
CA LEU A 62 9.78 -1.23 -1.12
C LEU A 62 11.04 -1.74 -0.43
N ALA A 63 11.23 -3.06 -0.28
CA ALA A 63 12.48 -3.61 0.24
C ALA A 63 13.68 -3.25 -0.67
N ALA A 64 13.49 -3.30 -2.00
CA ALA A 64 14.50 -2.88 -2.96
C ALA A 64 14.78 -1.36 -2.91
N VAL A 65 13.76 -0.55 -2.58
CA VAL A 65 13.93 0.88 -2.29
C VAL A 65 14.70 1.09 -0.99
N ALA A 66 14.33 0.38 0.07
CA ALA A 66 14.97 0.43 1.40
C ALA A 66 16.48 0.24 1.29
N ALA A 67 16.92 -0.73 0.49
CA ALA A 67 18.33 -1.02 0.27
C ALA A 67 19.12 0.11 -0.43
N GLN A 68 18.45 1.11 -1.00
CA GLN A 68 19.05 2.17 -1.82
C GLN A 68 18.79 3.59 -1.29
N THR A 69 18.09 3.70 -0.17
CA THR A 69 17.73 4.98 0.45
C THR A 69 18.06 4.95 1.94
N SER A 70 18.35 6.10 2.53
CA SER A 70 18.79 6.18 3.94
C SER A 70 17.85 6.93 4.87
N ARG A 71 16.98 7.81 4.35
CA ARG A 71 16.15 8.70 5.18
C ARG A 71 14.65 8.57 4.89
N ILE A 72 14.27 8.39 3.62
CA ILE A 72 12.87 8.40 3.20
C ILE A 72 12.10 7.23 3.81
N ARG A 73 10.89 7.50 4.31
CA ARG A 73 10.04 6.46 4.90
C ARG A 73 9.32 5.66 3.83
N LEU A 74 9.09 4.39 4.10
CA LEU A 74 8.43 3.47 3.19
C LEU A 74 6.98 3.25 3.65
N MET A 75 6.04 3.35 2.71
CA MET A 75 4.61 3.24 3.01
C MET A 75 3.88 2.40 1.97
N THR A 76 2.87 1.66 2.43
CA THR A 76 1.90 0.99 1.55
C THR A 76 0.53 1.68 1.65
N ALA A 77 -0.16 1.87 0.51
CA ALA A 77 -1.54 2.37 0.52
C ALA A 77 -2.33 1.90 -0.71
N ALA A 78 -2.99 0.75 -0.69
CA ALA A 78 -3.11 -0.22 0.41
C ALA A 78 -2.43 -1.55 0.05
N LEU A 79 -2.24 -2.38 1.08
CA LEU A 79 -2.12 -3.83 0.92
C LEU A 79 -3.54 -4.43 0.91
N LEU A 80 -3.70 -5.62 0.36
CA LEU A 80 -4.95 -6.39 0.30
C LEU A 80 -4.86 -7.57 1.28
N PRO A 81 -5.20 -7.41 2.58
CA PRO A 81 -4.92 -8.42 3.60
C PRO A 81 -5.61 -9.77 3.34
N ALA A 82 -6.73 -9.76 2.61
CA ALA A 82 -7.48 -10.96 2.25
C ALA A 82 -6.67 -11.95 1.38
N PHE A 83 -5.57 -11.50 0.76
CA PHE A 83 -4.70 -12.34 -0.09
C PHE A 83 -3.44 -12.84 0.60
N HIS A 84 -3.23 -12.50 1.88
CA HIS A 84 -2.00 -12.84 2.61
C HIS A 84 -2.30 -13.59 3.90
N HIS A 85 -1.37 -14.45 4.31
CA HIS A 85 -1.40 -15.01 5.67
C HIS A 85 -1.11 -13.88 6.68
N PRO A 86 -1.98 -13.65 7.68
CA PRO A 86 -1.91 -12.45 8.52
C PRO A 86 -0.59 -12.33 9.30
N VAL A 87 -0.05 -13.45 9.80
CA VAL A 87 1.24 -13.45 10.51
C VAL A 87 2.42 -13.15 9.58
N GLN A 88 2.37 -13.63 8.33
CA GLN A 88 3.45 -13.36 7.37
C GLN A 88 3.39 -11.92 6.89
N LEU A 89 2.18 -11.41 6.65
CA LEU A 89 1.95 -10.01 6.31
C LEU A 89 2.50 -9.07 7.38
N ALA A 90 2.17 -9.33 8.64
CA ALA A 90 2.70 -8.61 9.80
C ALA A 90 4.23 -8.63 9.83
N ALA A 91 4.84 -9.80 9.71
CA ALA A 91 6.29 -9.94 9.71
C ALA A 91 6.95 -9.18 8.56
N HIS A 92 6.40 -9.26 7.34
CA HIS A 92 6.93 -8.56 6.17
C HIS A 92 6.78 -7.04 6.28
N ILE A 93 5.67 -6.53 6.80
CA ILE A 93 5.49 -5.09 7.03
C ILE A 93 6.57 -4.59 7.97
N THR A 94 6.72 -5.23 9.14
CA THR A 94 7.73 -4.84 10.13
C THR A 94 9.14 -4.91 9.57
N TYR A 95 9.46 -5.99 8.86
CA TYR A 95 10.78 -6.20 8.25
C TYR A 95 11.16 -5.11 7.25
N VAL A 96 10.20 -4.63 6.45
CA VAL A 96 10.46 -3.65 5.38
C VAL A 96 10.37 -2.21 5.87
N THR A 97 9.36 -1.85 6.67
CA THR A 97 9.12 -0.45 7.06
C THR A 97 9.85 -0.07 8.35
N GLY A 98 10.29 -1.05 9.14
CA GLY A 98 10.87 -0.82 10.46
C GLY A 98 9.88 -0.32 11.52
N ASP A 99 8.59 -0.19 11.17
CA ASP A 99 7.55 0.36 12.03
C ASP A 99 6.59 -0.73 12.53
N TRP A 100 6.76 -1.17 13.78
CA TRP A 100 5.83 -2.08 14.46
C TRP A 100 4.39 -1.53 14.58
N LEU A 101 4.25 -0.20 14.52
CA LEU A 101 2.98 0.50 14.78
C LEU A 101 2.01 0.43 13.58
N PHE A 102 2.48 0.17 12.36
CA PHE A 102 1.63 0.16 11.16
C PHE A 102 0.67 -1.05 11.09
N MET A 103 0.91 -2.09 11.90
CA MET A 103 0.10 -3.32 11.94
C MET A 103 -1.35 -3.10 12.39
N PHE A 104 -1.63 -2.01 13.12
CA PHE A 104 -2.96 -1.72 13.67
C PHE A 104 -3.79 -0.74 12.83
N LEU A 105 -3.22 -0.18 11.76
CA LEU A 105 -3.83 0.90 10.97
C LEU A 105 -4.15 0.46 9.54
N VAL A 106 -4.39 -0.84 9.33
CA VAL A 106 -5.15 -1.32 8.18
C VAL A 106 -6.62 -1.04 8.52
N PRO A 107 -7.25 0.05 8.02
CA PRO A 107 -8.70 0.16 8.14
C PRO A 107 -9.30 -1.13 7.57
N PRO A 108 -10.36 -1.70 8.18
CA PRO A 108 -10.96 -2.93 7.67
C PRO A 108 -11.46 -2.67 6.25
N VAL A 109 -10.66 -2.99 5.24
CA VAL A 109 -11.09 -3.06 3.84
C VAL A 109 -11.76 -4.43 3.68
N THR A 110 -12.84 -4.63 4.43
CA THR A 110 -13.77 -5.76 4.25
C THR A 110 -14.76 -5.52 3.10
N TYR A 111 -14.72 -4.38 2.40
CA TYR A 111 -15.79 -3.98 1.49
C TYR A 111 -15.53 -4.13 -0.03
N ALA A 112 -14.29 -4.31 -0.49
CA ALA A 112 -14.03 -4.33 -1.94
C ALA A 112 -14.13 -5.73 -2.58
N VAL A 113 -13.86 -6.80 -1.83
CA VAL A 113 -13.93 -8.18 -2.37
C VAL A 113 -15.37 -8.70 -2.37
N GLU A 114 -16.19 -8.35 -1.38
CA GLU A 114 -17.56 -8.89 -1.29
C GLU A 114 -18.54 -8.23 -2.29
N SER A 115 -18.35 -6.95 -2.61
CA SER A 115 -19.17 -6.24 -3.61
C SER A 115 -18.88 -6.69 -5.04
N ALA A 116 -17.61 -7.00 -5.36
CA ALA A 116 -17.22 -7.51 -6.67
C ALA A 116 -17.70 -8.95 -6.93
N LEU A 117 -17.83 -9.77 -5.89
CA LEU A 117 -18.29 -11.16 -6.01
C LEU A 117 -19.81 -11.33 -6.00
N ARG A 118 -20.58 -10.36 -5.48
CA ARG A 118 -22.06 -10.48 -5.34
C ARG A 118 -22.89 -9.58 -6.26
N GLY A 119 -22.29 -8.84 -7.19
CA GLY A 119 -23.02 -8.06 -8.20
C GLY A 119 -23.99 -7.00 -7.66
N GLY A 120 -23.85 -6.60 -6.39
CA GLY A 120 -24.79 -5.71 -5.70
C GLY A 120 -24.25 -4.28 -5.55
N ARG A 121 -25.09 -3.28 -5.83
CA ARG A 121 -24.78 -1.85 -5.64
C ARG A 121 -24.48 -1.53 -4.17
N ALA A 122 -23.34 -0.88 -3.93
CA ALA A 122 -22.91 -0.42 -2.62
C ALA A 122 -23.95 0.52 -1.98
N ARG A 123 -24.41 0.19 -0.76
CA ARG A 123 -25.19 1.11 0.09
C ARG A 123 -24.29 1.72 1.15
N ARG A 124 -24.42 3.03 1.32
CA ARG A 124 -23.69 3.85 2.29
C ARG A 124 -24.05 3.44 3.72
N TRP A 125 -23.08 3.04 4.51
CA TRP A 125 -23.25 2.78 5.93
C TRP A 125 -23.28 4.08 6.75
N VAL A 126 -24.19 4.16 7.73
CA VAL A 126 -24.27 5.24 8.74
C VAL A 126 -24.06 4.61 10.11
N PRO A 127 -23.15 5.13 10.96
CA PRO A 127 -22.87 4.54 12.26
C PRO A 127 -24.08 4.60 13.20
N ARG A 128 -24.43 3.46 13.82
CA ARG A 128 -25.40 3.40 14.91
C ARG A 128 -24.65 3.69 16.22
N ARG A 129 -25.01 4.78 16.92
CA ARG A 129 -24.45 5.08 18.25
C ARG A 129 -24.87 3.98 19.24
N GLU A 130 -23.90 3.36 19.90
CA GLU A 130 -24.14 2.41 20.99
C GLU A 130 -24.83 3.12 22.16
N ARG A 131 -25.91 2.50 22.66
CA ARG A 131 -26.56 2.91 23.91
C ARG A 131 -25.76 2.30 25.06
N SER A 132 -25.21 3.14 25.92
CA SER A 132 -24.64 2.74 27.20
C SER A 132 -25.75 2.16 28.10
N SER A 133 -25.71 0.86 28.38
CA SER A 133 -26.50 0.22 29.43
C SER A 133 -25.78 0.37 30.77
N GLY A 134 -26.13 1.40 31.54
CA GLY A 134 -25.79 1.49 32.96
C GLY A 134 -26.61 0.47 33.74
N HIS A 135 -25.93 -0.41 34.48
CA HIS A 135 -26.55 -1.22 35.52
C HIS A 135 -26.58 -0.37 36.80
N GLY A 136 -27.78 -0.13 37.30
CA GLY A 136 -28.05 0.25 38.70
C GLY A 136 -28.56 -0.96 39.47
#